data_AF-A0A5J5IDS7-F1
#
_entry.id   AF-A0A5J5IDS7-F1
#
_cell.length_a   1.000
_cell.length_b   1.000
_cell.length_c   1.000
_cell.angle_alpha   90.00
_cell.angle_beta   90.00
_cell.angle_gamma   90.00
#
_symmetry.space_group_name_H-M   'P 1'
#
loop_
_entity.id
_entity.type
_entity.pdbx_description
1 polymer ?
#
loop_
_entity_poly.entity_id
_entity_poly.type
_entity_poly.pdbx_seq_one_letter_code
_entity_poly.pdbx_strand_id
1 'polypeptide(L)'
;MRKTHIIFWFFISLVPVSCSMQQERKDERIVDDKPLVFKDPFHRLCQYWEVTDAENPTFRDLYDDKEEDVINYPGIIFMTDSTFLENPKAAMRYGKFIFKGKEIDAQFDDGKKAVYTIQRVQGDTMQVRRVEKDHTTILFVEGNRVFWPDASLNPFNKINSLWRIKPSKSESEQELKERLKGCVQFYEYLFLGNAESDNKEIDFVGLPTCFKWYQGGIFVLSEKNLDKKWINCFYSKEQALQARQMMEDAVTTKKYDWDTTQTNWLKQTANVLKQIHDKM
;
A
#
# COMPACT_ATOMS: atom_id res chain seq x y z
N MET A 1 86.32 -4.51 25.56
CA MET A 1 87.14 -4.73 24.34
C MET A 1 86.68 -6.05 23.73
N ARG A 2 86.37 -6.06 22.41
CA ARG A 2 85.95 -7.20 21.54
C ARG A 2 84.53 -7.76 21.82
N LYS A 3 83.54 -7.67 20.91
CA LYS A 3 83.36 -8.32 19.58
C LYS A 3 83.59 -9.86 19.71
N THR A 4 82.73 -10.79 19.30
CA THR A 4 81.79 -10.88 18.18
C THR A 4 81.00 -12.20 18.26
N HIS A 5 79.91 -12.31 17.48
CA HIS A 5 79.38 -13.51 16.78
C HIS A 5 77.97 -14.04 17.13
N ILE A 6 77.06 -13.62 16.24
CA ILE A 6 75.92 -14.28 15.60
C ILE A 6 75.91 -15.82 15.70
N ILE A 7 74.77 -16.38 16.13
CA ILE A 7 74.22 -17.64 15.60
C ILE A 7 72.70 -17.47 15.38
N PHE A 8 72.29 -17.77 14.15
CA PHE A 8 70.92 -17.86 13.64
C PHE A 8 70.34 -19.22 14.04
N TRP A 9 69.13 -19.27 14.61
CA TRP A 9 68.28 -20.47 14.59
C TRP A 9 66.83 -20.07 14.30
N PHE A 10 66.29 -20.66 13.24
CA PHE A 10 64.87 -20.74 12.93
C PHE A 10 64.11 -21.37 14.11
N PHE A 11 62.84 -21.00 14.34
CA PHE A 11 61.68 -21.90 14.16
C PHE A 11 60.37 -21.24 14.65
N ILE A 12 59.36 -21.35 13.79
CA ILE A 12 57.90 -21.37 14.01
C ILE A 12 57.23 -20.10 14.56
N SER A 13 56.59 -19.41 13.62
CA SER A 13 55.47 -18.51 13.79
C SER A 13 54.28 -19.20 14.51
N LEU A 14 54.06 -18.81 15.77
CA LEU A 14 52.75 -18.96 16.40
C LEU A 14 51.87 -17.80 15.92
N VAL A 15 50.98 -18.12 14.98
CA VAL A 15 49.88 -17.24 14.56
C VAL A 15 48.96 -17.04 15.79
N PRO A 16 48.70 -15.80 16.23
CA PRO A 16 47.64 -15.59 17.20
C PRO A 16 46.32 -15.96 16.53
N VAL A 17 45.68 -17.00 17.07
CA VAL A 17 44.29 -17.36 16.74
C VAL A 17 43.43 -16.14 17.08
N SER A 18 43.11 -15.39 16.02
CA SER A 18 42.03 -14.43 16.01
C SER A 18 40.76 -15.22 16.36
N CYS A 19 40.34 -15.13 17.61
CA CYS A 19 39.00 -15.51 18.03
C CYS A 19 38.03 -14.57 17.32
N SER A 20 37.63 -14.95 16.10
CA SER A 20 36.46 -14.39 15.46
C SER A 20 35.27 -14.78 16.34
N MET A 21 34.78 -13.85 17.16
CA MET A 21 33.39 -13.91 17.61
C MET A 21 32.52 -13.78 16.36
N GLN A 22 32.28 -14.92 15.71
CA GLN A 22 31.12 -15.11 14.86
C GLN A 22 29.93 -14.90 15.79
N GLN A 23 29.38 -13.69 15.75
CA GLN A 23 28.05 -13.43 16.25
C GLN A 23 27.13 -14.33 15.42
N GLU A 24 26.74 -15.45 16.01
CA GLU A 24 25.68 -16.31 15.47
C GLU A 24 24.49 -15.40 15.21
N ARG A 25 24.23 -15.13 13.93
CA ARG A 25 22.91 -14.68 13.50
C ARG A 25 21.98 -15.79 13.91
N LYS A 26 21.25 -15.58 15.00
CA LYS A 26 20.03 -16.33 15.26
C LYS A 26 19.13 -16.05 14.07
N ASP A 27 19.11 -16.99 13.14
CA ASP A 27 18.00 -17.19 12.23
C ASP A 27 16.78 -17.46 13.11
N GLU A 28 16.17 -16.37 13.60
CA GLU A 28 14.83 -16.41 14.13
C GLU A 28 13.95 -16.84 12.98
N ARG A 29 13.61 -18.13 13.01
CA ARG A 29 12.63 -18.75 12.14
C ARG A 29 11.42 -17.82 12.13
N ILE A 30 11.17 -17.26 10.95
CA ILE A 30 9.91 -16.65 10.57
C ILE A 30 8.83 -17.59 11.11
N VAL A 31 8.02 -17.07 12.03
CA VAL A 31 6.85 -17.77 12.57
C VAL A 31 6.09 -18.33 11.38
N ASP A 32 5.69 -19.61 11.45
CA ASP A 32 4.83 -20.25 10.45
C ASP A 32 3.53 -19.43 10.31
N ASP A 33 3.57 -18.41 9.47
CA ASP A 33 2.37 -17.71 9.02
C ASP A 33 1.60 -18.74 8.21
N LYS A 34 0.44 -19.12 8.75
CA LYS A 34 -0.46 -20.03 8.06
C LYS A 34 -0.81 -19.38 6.71
N PRO A 35 -0.64 -20.09 5.59
CA PRO A 35 -0.97 -19.52 4.29
C PRO A 35 -2.42 -19.04 4.29
N LEU A 36 -2.68 -17.90 3.66
CA LEU A 36 -4.02 -17.32 3.59
C LEU A 36 -4.99 -18.34 2.94
N VAL A 37 -5.94 -18.85 3.72
CA VAL A 37 -6.96 -19.80 3.22
C VAL A 37 -8.22 -19.03 2.87
N PHE A 38 -8.48 -18.85 1.58
CA PHE A 38 -9.75 -18.28 1.11
C PHE A 38 -10.92 -19.22 1.43
N LYS A 39 -12.00 -18.65 1.97
CA LYS A 39 -13.19 -19.42 2.39
C LYS A 39 -13.99 -19.98 1.22
N ASP A 40 -14.07 -19.25 0.11
CA ASP A 40 -14.81 -19.61 -1.09
C ASP A 40 -14.33 -18.77 -2.32
N PRO A 41 -14.84 -19.04 -3.54
CA PRO A 41 -14.45 -18.28 -4.73
C PRO A 41 -14.73 -16.77 -4.67
N PHE A 42 -15.77 -16.34 -3.94
CA PHE A 42 -16.08 -14.92 -3.76
C PHE A 42 -15.03 -14.23 -2.90
N HIS A 43 -14.62 -14.84 -1.79
CA HIS A 43 -13.55 -14.29 -0.95
C HIS A 43 -12.20 -14.25 -1.66
N ARG A 44 -11.92 -15.21 -2.55
CA ARG A 44 -10.74 -15.17 -3.42
C ARG A 44 -10.77 -14.00 -4.40
N LEU A 45 -11.95 -13.61 -4.88
CA LEU A 45 -12.13 -12.44 -5.73
C LEU A 45 -11.89 -11.13 -4.96
N CYS A 46 -12.16 -11.11 -3.65
CA CYS A 46 -12.15 -9.89 -2.83
C CYS A 46 -10.73 -9.42 -2.40
N GLN A 47 -9.86 -9.17 -3.37
CA GLN A 47 -8.50 -8.65 -3.16
C GLN A 47 -8.21 -7.54 -4.17
N TYR A 48 -7.00 -6.95 -4.12
CA TYR A 48 -6.54 -6.04 -5.17
C TYR A 48 -5.97 -6.83 -6.35
N TRP A 49 -6.56 -6.61 -7.51
CA TRP A 49 -6.15 -7.15 -8.81
C TRP A 49 -5.53 -6.04 -9.65
N GLU A 50 -4.22 -6.04 -9.78
CA GLU A 50 -3.50 -5.13 -10.68
C GLU A 50 -3.67 -5.58 -12.14
N VAL A 51 -3.94 -4.65 -13.06
CA VAL A 51 -4.00 -4.97 -14.49
C VAL A 51 -2.58 -4.98 -15.04
N THR A 52 -2.13 -6.14 -15.50
CA THR A 52 -0.77 -6.35 -16.02
C THR A 52 -0.70 -6.26 -17.54
N ASP A 53 -1.80 -6.57 -18.24
CA ASP A 53 -1.94 -6.45 -19.69
C ASP A 53 -3.42 -6.37 -20.09
N ALA A 54 -3.71 -5.93 -21.32
CA ALA A 54 -5.07 -5.87 -21.84
C ALA A 54 -5.15 -5.99 -23.37
N GLU A 55 -6.14 -6.74 -23.87
CA GLU A 55 -6.54 -6.74 -25.29
C GLU A 55 -7.72 -5.80 -25.51
N ASN A 56 -7.65 -4.99 -26.57
CA ASN A 56 -8.60 -3.91 -26.86
C ASN A 56 -8.79 -2.97 -25.64
N PRO A 57 -7.70 -2.43 -25.08
CA PRO A 57 -7.77 -1.58 -23.90
C PRO A 57 -8.48 -0.26 -24.22
N THR A 58 -9.12 0.29 -23.19
CA THR A 58 -9.46 1.72 -23.14
C THR A 58 -8.33 2.47 -22.45
N PHE A 59 -8.36 3.81 -22.49
CA PHE A 59 -7.37 4.64 -21.79
C PHE A 59 -7.24 4.31 -20.29
N ARG A 60 -8.29 3.75 -19.68
CA ARG A 60 -8.33 3.41 -18.24
C ARG A 60 -7.58 2.14 -17.89
N ASP A 61 -7.29 1.31 -18.87
CA ASP A 61 -6.68 -0.02 -18.71
C ASP A 61 -5.18 0.01 -18.97
N LEU A 62 -4.66 1.14 -19.44
CA LEU A 62 -3.27 1.31 -19.80
C LEU A 62 -2.51 2.03 -18.69
N TYR A 63 -1.30 1.57 -18.44
CA TYR A 63 -0.29 2.40 -17.79
C TYR A 63 0.05 3.54 -18.76
N ASP A 64 -0.18 4.79 -18.34
CA ASP A 64 0.12 5.96 -19.15
C ASP A 64 1.02 6.91 -18.37
N ASP A 65 2.23 7.14 -18.91
CA ASP A 65 3.24 8.06 -18.41
C ASP A 65 3.29 9.38 -19.20
N LYS A 66 2.40 9.54 -20.21
CA LYS A 66 2.51 10.60 -21.22
C LYS A 66 1.89 11.94 -20.83
N GLU A 67 0.98 11.97 -19.86
CA GLU A 67 0.59 13.24 -19.23
C GLU A 67 1.52 13.47 -18.06
N GLU A 68 2.35 14.53 -18.13
CA GLU A 68 3.48 14.83 -17.25
C GLU A 68 3.24 14.74 -15.72
N ASP A 69 2.02 14.50 -15.24
CA ASP A 69 1.65 14.59 -13.83
C ASP A 69 0.75 13.48 -13.23
N VAL A 70 0.20 12.54 -14.00
CA VAL A 70 -0.66 11.47 -13.44
C VAL A 70 -0.43 10.14 -14.13
N ILE A 71 0.47 9.33 -13.56
CA ILE A 71 0.64 7.94 -13.97
C ILE A 71 -0.63 7.14 -13.63
N ASN A 72 -1.21 6.46 -14.61
CA ASN A 72 -2.31 5.53 -14.37
C ASN A 72 -1.77 4.18 -13.89
N TYR A 73 -2.32 3.68 -12.79
CA TYR A 73 -2.03 2.34 -12.25
C TYR A 73 -3.33 1.55 -12.29
N PRO A 74 -3.61 0.87 -13.42
CA PRO A 74 -4.89 0.22 -13.64
C PRO A 74 -5.04 -0.99 -12.72
N GLY A 75 -6.23 -1.16 -12.18
CA GLY A 75 -6.50 -2.26 -11.25
C GLY A 75 -7.92 -2.26 -10.74
N ILE A 76 -8.33 -3.36 -10.12
CA ILE A 76 -9.69 -3.60 -9.65
C ILE A 76 -9.64 -4.14 -8.23
N ILE A 77 -10.42 -3.57 -7.33
CA ILE A 77 -10.61 -4.07 -5.97
C ILE A 77 -12.06 -4.47 -5.82
N PHE A 78 -12.32 -5.76 -5.61
CA PHE A 78 -13.62 -6.25 -5.16
C PHE A 78 -13.62 -6.37 -3.64
N MET A 79 -14.72 -6.00 -2.99
CA MET A 79 -14.83 -5.97 -1.54
C MET A 79 -15.94 -6.89 -1.04
N THR A 80 -15.83 -7.33 0.22
CA THR A 80 -16.75 -8.31 0.82
C THR A 80 -18.17 -7.78 1.03
N ASP A 81 -18.38 -6.47 0.98
CA ASP A 81 -19.69 -5.79 1.03
C ASP A 81 -20.36 -5.64 -0.35
N SER A 82 -19.84 -6.30 -1.38
CA SER A 82 -20.30 -6.19 -2.77
C SER A 82 -20.12 -4.80 -3.41
N THR A 83 -19.21 -4.00 -2.87
CA THR A 83 -18.70 -2.79 -3.55
C THR A 83 -17.39 -3.07 -4.28
N PHE A 84 -17.08 -2.26 -5.28
CA PHE A 84 -15.81 -2.38 -5.99
C PHE A 84 -15.27 -1.01 -6.41
N LEU A 85 -13.98 -1.00 -6.73
CA LEU A 85 -13.24 0.16 -7.20
C LEU A 85 -12.36 -0.21 -8.40
N GLU A 86 -12.54 0.47 -9.53
CA GLU A 86 -11.55 0.50 -10.61
C GLU A 86 -10.53 1.63 -10.37
N ASN A 87 -9.28 1.37 -10.76
CA ASN A 87 -8.14 2.29 -10.75
C ASN A 87 -7.88 2.92 -9.37
N PRO A 88 -7.61 2.08 -8.34
CA PRO A 88 -7.57 2.51 -6.95
C PRO A 88 -6.48 3.53 -6.65
N LYS A 89 -5.50 3.73 -7.54
CA LYS A 89 -4.35 4.63 -7.40
C LYS A 89 -4.39 5.82 -8.37
N ALA A 90 -5.42 5.91 -9.22
CA ALA A 90 -5.52 6.92 -10.27
C ALA A 90 -6.97 7.40 -10.42
N ALA A 91 -7.54 7.36 -11.64
CA ALA A 91 -8.91 7.78 -11.94
C ALA A 91 -9.96 6.83 -11.33
N MET A 92 -10.10 6.89 -10.01
CA MET A 92 -10.94 6.04 -9.19
C MET A 92 -12.39 6.03 -9.67
N ARG A 93 -12.95 4.84 -9.87
CA ARG A 93 -14.34 4.65 -10.27
C ARG A 93 -15.02 3.59 -9.40
N TYR A 94 -15.90 4.05 -8.52
CA TYR A 94 -16.63 3.20 -7.58
C TYR A 94 -17.92 2.63 -8.18
N GLY A 95 -18.34 1.51 -7.62
CA GLY A 95 -19.65 0.93 -7.91
C GLY A 95 -20.01 -0.22 -6.97
N LYS A 96 -21.08 -0.91 -7.32
CA LYS A 96 -21.55 -2.14 -6.70
C LYS A 96 -21.54 -3.28 -7.70
N PHE A 97 -21.39 -4.49 -7.23
CA PHE A 97 -21.40 -5.66 -8.09
C PHE A 97 -22.24 -6.79 -7.53
N ILE A 98 -22.68 -7.70 -8.41
CA ILE A 98 -23.31 -8.97 -8.05
C ILE A 98 -22.48 -10.08 -8.69
N PHE A 99 -21.97 -11.00 -7.86
CA PHE A 99 -21.20 -12.14 -8.33
C PHE A 99 -22.08 -13.37 -8.54
N LYS A 100 -22.04 -13.93 -9.76
CA LYS A 100 -22.85 -15.08 -10.21
C LYS A 100 -21.93 -16.14 -10.85
N GLY A 101 -21.18 -16.85 -10.00
CA GLY A 101 -20.30 -17.93 -10.43
C GLY A 101 -19.06 -17.45 -11.18
N LYS A 102 -19.19 -17.13 -12.48
CA LYS A 102 -18.10 -16.55 -13.31
C LYS A 102 -18.43 -15.16 -13.81
N GLU A 103 -19.68 -14.71 -13.68
CA GLU A 103 -20.10 -13.39 -14.13
C GLU A 103 -20.19 -12.43 -12.94
N ILE A 104 -19.81 -11.18 -13.18
CA ILE A 104 -19.90 -10.08 -12.24
C ILE A 104 -20.68 -8.97 -12.94
N ASP A 105 -21.92 -8.77 -12.51
CA ASP A 105 -22.75 -7.66 -12.97
C ASP A 105 -22.36 -6.42 -12.17
N ALA A 106 -21.73 -5.45 -12.82
CA ALA A 106 -21.25 -4.23 -12.19
C ALA A 106 -22.12 -3.02 -12.54
N GLN A 107 -22.45 -2.23 -11.52
CA GLN A 107 -23.11 -0.94 -11.66
C GLN A 107 -22.25 0.13 -11.00
N PHE A 108 -21.79 1.09 -11.79
CA PHE A 108 -20.98 2.21 -11.31
C PHE A 108 -21.84 3.32 -10.73
N ASP A 109 -21.24 4.12 -9.87
CA ASP A 109 -21.89 5.29 -9.26
C ASP A 109 -22.31 6.35 -10.29
N ASP A 110 -21.66 6.38 -11.46
CA ASP A 110 -22.04 7.23 -12.59
C ASP A 110 -23.22 6.68 -13.41
N GLY A 111 -23.85 5.59 -12.95
CA GLY A 111 -25.02 4.95 -13.56
C GLY A 111 -24.69 4.02 -14.73
N LYS A 112 -23.44 3.99 -15.20
CA LYS A 112 -23.01 3.05 -16.24
C LYS A 112 -22.93 1.63 -15.68
N LYS A 113 -22.94 0.66 -16.58
CA LYS A 113 -22.90 -0.77 -16.25
C LYS A 113 -21.80 -1.47 -17.04
N ALA A 114 -21.21 -2.48 -16.42
CA ALA A 114 -20.32 -3.41 -17.08
C ALA A 114 -20.64 -4.84 -16.66
N VAL A 115 -20.30 -5.81 -17.50
CA VAL A 115 -20.31 -7.23 -17.15
C VAL A 115 -18.87 -7.71 -17.24
N TYR A 116 -18.36 -8.28 -16.15
CA TYR A 116 -17.07 -8.96 -16.14
C TYR A 116 -17.30 -10.47 -16.14
N THR A 117 -16.66 -11.19 -17.03
CA THR A 117 -16.70 -12.65 -17.09
C THR A 117 -15.31 -13.20 -16.81
N ILE A 118 -15.16 -13.94 -15.72
CA ILE A 118 -13.93 -14.64 -15.34
C ILE A 118 -13.73 -15.80 -16.33
N GLN A 119 -12.75 -15.67 -17.22
CA GLN A 119 -12.46 -16.67 -18.24
C GLN A 119 -11.52 -17.76 -17.68
N ARG A 120 -10.49 -17.35 -16.95
CA ARG A 120 -9.46 -18.24 -16.40
C ARG A 120 -8.91 -17.69 -15.08
N VAL A 121 -8.58 -18.60 -14.16
CA VAL A 121 -7.86 -18.30 -12.91
C VAL A 121 -6.71 -19.29 -12.77
N GLN A 122 -5.49 -18.80 -12.52
CA GLN A 122 -4.29 -19.62 -12.32
C GLN A 122 -3.42 -19.01 -11.21
N GLY A 123 -3.34 -19.66 -10.06
CA GLY A 123 -2.68 -19.05 -8.89
C GLY A 123 -3.30 -17.68 -8.60
N ASP A 124 -2.48 -16.64 -8.58
CA ASP A 124 -2.95 -15.26 -8.36
C ASP A 124 -3.17 -14.47 -9.66
N THR A 125 -3.19 -15.14 -10.80
CA THR A 125 -3.52 -14.49 -12.07
C THR A 125 -4.94 -14.81 -12.50
N MET A 126 -5.60 -13.84 -13.11
CA MET A 126 -6.96 -13.98 -13.64
C MET A 126 -7.08 -13.30 -14.99
N GLN A 127 -7.76 -13.95 -15.92
CA GLN A 127 -8.17 -13.36 -17.20
C GLN A 127 -9.65 -13.04 -17.13
N VAL A 128 -10.00 -11.77 -17.37
CA VAL A 128 -11.36 -11.26 -17.24
C VAL A 128 -11.79 -10.58 -18.53
N ARG A 129 -12.90 -11.01 -19.11
CA ARG A 129 -13.55 -10.28 -20.20
C ARG A 129 -14.47 -9.21 -19.59
N ARG A 130 -14.22 -7.94 -19.87
CA ARG A 130 -15.09 -6.82 -19.49
C ARG A 130 -15.88 -6.32 -20.70
N VAL A 131 -17.19 -6.24 -20.57
CA VAL A 131 -18.08 -5.59 -21.55
C VAL A 131 -18.68 -4.35 -20.91
N GLU A 132 -18.44 -3.18 -21.50
CA GLU A 132 -19.10 -1.93 -21.13
C GLU A 132 -19.69 -1.29 -22.39
N LYS A 133 -21.03 -1.21 -22.45
CA LYS A 133 -21.78 -0.85 -23.67
C LYS A 133 -21.40 -1.77 -24.84
N ASP A 134 -20.89 -1.21 -25.93
CA ASP A 134 -20.51 -1.91 -27.16
C ASP A 134 -19.01 -2.25 -27.20
N HIS A 135 -18.26 -1.90 -26.14
CA HIS A 135 -16.83 -2.15 -26.06
C HIS A 135 -16.53 -3.40 -25.24
N THR A 136 -15.65 -4.25 -25.75
CA THR A 136 -15.14 -5.43 -25.04
C THR A 136 -13.64 -5.30 -24.85
N THR A 137 -13.18 -5.47 -23.61
CA THR A 137 -11.76 -5.55 -23.23
C THR A 137 -11.49 -6.91 -22.61
N ILE A 138 -10.34 -7.52 -22.90
CA ILE A 138 -9.82 -8.65 -22.12
C ILE A 138 -8.75 -8.08 -21.20
N LEU A 139 -8.91 -8.25 -19.89
CA LEU A 139 -7.96 -7.81 -18.89
C LEU A 139 -7.20 -9.03 -18.37
N PHE A 140 -5.88 -8.91 -18.30
CA PHE A 140 -5.02 -9.83 -17.55
C PHE A 140 -4.69 -9.14 -16.24
N VAL A 141 -5.01 -9.79 -15.12
CA VAL A 141 -4.81 -9.22 -13.80
C VAL A 141 -4.03 -10.15 -12.88
N GLU A 142 -3.28 -9.56 -11.96
CA GLU A 142 -2.51 -10.24 -10.92
C GLU A 142 -2.95 -9.76 -9.54
N GLY A 143 -3.28 -10.71 -8.67
CA GLY A 143 -3.70 -10.48 -7.30
C GLY A 143 -2.50 -10.27 -6.39
N ASN A 144 -2.51 -9.18 -5.62
CA ASN A 144 -1.42 -8.89 -4.68
C ASN A 144 -1.54 -9.64 -3.34
N ARG A 145 -2.52 -10.56 -3.23
CA ARG A 145 -2.86 -11.35 -2.03
C ARG A 145 -3.22 -10.53 -0.79
N VAL A 146 -3.40 -9.21 -0.91
CA VAL A 146 -3.90 -8.38 0.18
C VAL A 146 -5.40 -8.56 0.29
N PHE A 147 -5.82 -9.10 1.42
CA PHE A 147 -7.22 -9.41 1.68
C PHE A 147 -7.73 -8.67 2.92
N TRP A 148 -8.80 -7.91 2.75
CA TRP A 148 -9.54 -7.30 3.87
C TRP A 148 -10.83 -8.07 4.10
N PRO A 149 -10.93 -8.89 5.17
CA PRO A 149 -12.14 -9.68 5.44
C PRO A 149 -13.36 -8.79 5.68
N ASP A 150 -13.14 -7.62 6.25
CA ASP A 150 -14.14 -6.59 6.48
C ASP A 150 -13.92 -5.43 5.50
N ALA A 151 -14.91 -5.18 4.65
CA ALA A 151 -14.86 -4.07 3.70
C ALA A 151 -14.79 -2.71 4.39
N SER A 152 -15.28 -2.57 5.64
CA SER A 152 -15.14 -1.29 6.37
C SER A 152 -13.70 -1.02 6.81
N LEU A 153 -12.85 -2.05 6.85
CA LEU A 153 -11.41 -1.94 7.11
C LEU A 153 -10.58 -1.93 5.82
N ASN A 154 -11.22 -1.97 4.65
CA ASN A 154 -10.50 -1.84 3.38
C ASN A 154 -10.18 -0.35 3.15
N PRO A 155 -8.90 0.06 3.02
CA PRO A 155 -8.52 1.46 2.81
C PRO A 155 -9.13 2.03 1.53
N PHE A 156 -9.34 1.18 0.53
CA PHE A 156 -9.93 1.55 -0.75
C PHE A 156 -11.46 1.54 -0.75
N ASN A 157 -12.12 1.22 0.37
CA ASN A 157 -13.55 1.46 0.50
C ASN A 157 -13.83 2.96 0.29
N LYS A 158 -14.94 3.28 -0.38
CA LYS A 158 -15.31 4.65 -0.72
C LYS A 158 -15.26 5.60 0.48
N ILE A 159 -15.73 5.16 1.64
CA ILE A 159 -15.76 5.96 2.87
C ILE A 159 -14.32 6.25 3.35
N ASN A 160 -13.45 5.24 3.31
CA ASN A 160 -12.07 5.32 3.79
C ASN A 160 -11.12 6.07 2.81
N SER A 161 -11.56 6.28 1.57
CA SER A 161 -10.80 6.99 0.53
C SER A 161 -11.33 8.40 0.22
N LEU A 162 -12.32 8.91 0.97
CA LEU A 162 -12.90 10.25 0.74
C LEU A 162 -11.86 11.38 0.80
N TRP A 163 -10.84 11.25 1.64
CA TRP A 163 -9.77 12.24 1.78
C TRP A 163 -8.96 12.45 0.49
N ARG A 164 -9.00 11.47 -0.43
CA ARG A 164 -8.30 11.51 -1.71
C ARG A 164 -9.08 12.27 -2.79
N ILE A 165 -10.37 12.50 -2.57
CA ILE A 165 -11.25 13.19 -3.51
C ILE A 165 -11.07 14.70 -3.30
N LYS A 166 -10.61 15.38 -4.35
CA LYS A 166 -10.41 16.83 -4.35
C LYS A 166 -11.72 17.55 -4.02
N PRO A 167 -11.76 18.41 -2.98
CA PRO A 167 -12.95 19.19 -2.68
C PRO A 167 -13.19 20.26 -3.76
N SER A 168 -14.47 20.57 -4.02
CA SER A 168 -14.87 21.58 -5.02
C SER A 168 -14.74 23.03 -4.53
N LYS A 169 -14.51 23.22 -3.23
CA LYS A 169 -14.33 24.51 -2.55
C LYS A 169 -13.25 24.41 -1.48
N SER A 170 -12.74 25.55 -1.03
CA SER A 170 -11.81 25.59 0.09
C SER A 170 -12.45 25.00 1.34
N GLU A 171 -11.66 24.23 2.09
CA GLU A 171 -12.02 23.66 3.38
C GLU A 171 -11.62 24.58 4.53
N SER A 172 -12.36 24.59 5.62
CA SER A 172 -11.96 25.18 6.89
C SER A 172 -10.86 24.36 7.57
N GLU A 173 -10.22 24.91 8.61
CA GLU A 173 -9.20 24.18 9.39
C GLU A 173 -9.76 22.87 9.98
N GLN A 174 -11.01 22.87 10.46
CA GLN A 174 -11.65 21.66 10.99
C GLN A 174 -11.93 20.64 9.89
N GLU A 175 -12.36 21.07 8.70
CA GLU A 175 -12.57 20.16 7.55
C GLU A 175 -11.24 19.57 7.06
N LEU A 176 -10.16 20.37 7.01
CA LEU A 176 -8.81 19.87 6.72
C LEU A 176 -8.35 18.84 7.75
N LYS A 177 -8.62 19.09 9.04
CA LYS A 177 -8.29 18.15 10.11
C LYS A 177 -9.00 16.80 9.92
N GLU A 178 -10.30 16.81 9.63
CA GLU A 178 -11.04 15.57 9.35
C GLU A 178 -10.53 14.86 8.08
N ARG A 179 -10.19 15.61 7.04
CA ARG A 179 -9.54 15.04 5.83
C ARG A 179 -8.22 14.35 6.17
N LEU A 180 -7.38 14.98 6.99
CA LEU A 180 -6.12 14.39 7.45
C LEU A 180 -6.33 13.15 8.31
N LYS A 181 -7.36 13.11 9.17
CA LYS A 181 -7.74 11.90 9.90
C LYS A 181 -8.13 10.77 8.95
N GLY A 182 -8.90 11.06 7.91
CA GLY A 182 -9.18 10.09 6.84
C GLY A 182 -7.92 9.57 6.14
N CYS A 183 -6.93 10.44 5.90
CA CYS A 183 -5.63 10.04 5.35
C CYS A 183 -4.87 9.08 6.28
N VAL A 184 -4.80 9.40 7.57
CA VAL A 184 -4.12 8.55 8.57
C VAL A 184 -4.81 7.20 8.67
N GLN A 185 -6.14 7.17 8.74
CA GLN A 185 -6.95 5.95 8.80
C GLN A 185 -6.77 5.08 7.54
N PHE A 186 -6.71 5.69 6.36
CA PHE A 186 -6.42 4.97 5.13
C PHE A 186 -5.08 4.23 5.22
N TYR A 187 -4.02 4.90 5.68
CA TYR A 187 -2.72 4.26 5.82
C TYR A 187 -2.73 3.20 6.91
N GLU A 188 -3.39 3.43 8.05
CA GLU A 188 -3.57 2.42 9.10
C GLU A 188 -4.16 1.12 8.49
N TYR A 189 -5.24 1.24 7.75
CA TYR A 189 -5.94 0.10 7.13
C TYR A 189 -5.11 -0.57 6.02
N LEU A 190 -4.31 0.20 5.28
CA LEU A 190 -3.38 -0.35 4.30
C LEU A 190 -2.27 -1.17 4.99
N PHE A 191 -1.71 -0.66 6.09
CA PHE A 191 -0.71 -1.37 6.87
C PHE A 191 -1.28 -2.65 7.51
N LEU A 192 -2.47 -2.58 8.12
CA LEU A 192 -3.15 -3.75 8.69
C LEU A 192 -3.43 -4.83 7.63
N GLY A 193 -3.98 -4.45 6.47
CA GLY A 193 -4.28 -5.40 5.40
C GLY A 193 -3.04 -6.17 4.93
N ASN A 194 -1.93 -5.47 4.73
CA ASN A 194 -0.67 -6.11 4.34
C ASN A 194 -0.07 -6.96 5.48
N ALA A 195 -0.21 -6.53 6.74
CA ALA A 195 0.30 -7.24 7.90
C ALA A 195 -0.43 -8.55 8.20
N GLU A 196 -1.68 -8.68 7.79
CA GLU A 196 -2.49 -9.91 7.90
C GLU A 196 -2.37 -10.79 6.64
N SER A 197 -1.59 -10.36 5.64
CA SER A 197 -1.31 -11.09 4.40
C SER A 197 0.13 -11.61 4.39
N ASP A 198 0.47 -12.54 3.50
CA ASP A 198 1.84 -13.07 3.34
C ASP A 198 2.85 -12.03 2.78
N ASN A 199 2.47 -10.75 2.74
CA ASN A 199 3.25 -9.67 2.15
C ASN A 199 4.21 -9.09 3.18
N LYS A 200 5.48 -8.92 2.76
CA LYS A 200 6.53 -8.32 3.60
C LYS A 200 6.74 -6.83 3.33
N GLU A 201 6.14 -6.34 2.25
CA GLU A 201 6.31 -4.98 1.74
C GLU A 201 4.95 -4.42 1.32
N ILE A 202 4.84 -3.09 1.33
CA ILE A 202 3.66 -2.37 0.84
C ILE A 202 4.07 -1.65 -0.43
N ASP A 203 3.27 -1.83 -1.47
CA ASP A 203 3.38 -1.02 -2.67
C ASP A 203 2.66 0.33 -2.48
N PHE A 204 3.47 1.37 -2.26
CA PHE A 204 3.00 2.75 -2.16
C PHE A 204 2.92 3.47 -3.50
N VAL A 205 3.38 2.84 -4.59
CA VAL A 205 3.44 3.47 -5.91
C VAL A 205 2.03 3.88 -6.34
N GLY A 206 1.90 5.12 -6.81
CA GLY A 206 0.62 5.71 -7.23
C GLY A 206 -0.24 6.29 -6.10
N LEU A 207 0.07 6.03 -4.82
CA LEU A 207 -0.71 6.57 -3.72
C LEU A 207 -0.28 8.00 -3.35
N PRO A 208 -1.22 8.95 -3.14
CA PRO A 208 -0.88 10.28 -2.64
C PRO A 208 -0.40 10.19 -1.19
N THR A 209 0.78 10.70 -0.86
CA THR A 209 1.28 10.66 0.53
C THR A 209 2.04 11.93 0.90
N CYS A 210 1.98 12.32 2.17
CA CYS A 210 2.93 13.24 2.77
C CYS A 210 3.87 12.53 3.75
N PHE A 211 3.77 11.21 3.90
CA PHE A 211 4.57 10.43 4.84
C PHE A 211 5.82 9.86 4.19
N LYS A 212 6.84 9.66 5.04
CA LYS A 212 7.99 8.81 4.76
C LYS A 212 8.06 7.74 5.85
N TRP A 213 8.05 6.48 5.42
CA TRP A 213 7.97 5.32 6.28
C TRP A 213 9.36 4.74 6.57
N TYR A 214 9.61 4.38 7.82
CA TYR A 214 10.78 3.64 8.25
C TYR A 214 10.37 2.62 9.30
N GLN A 215 11.15 1.55 9.43
CA GLN A 215 11.00 0.65 10.58
C GLN A 215 11.24 1.45 11.88
N GLY A 216 10.19 1.58 12.69
CA GLY A 216 10.23 2.35 13.95
C GLY A 216 10.08 3.87 13.80
N GLY A 217 9.64 4.39 12.65
CA GLY A 217 9.45 5.83 12.49
C GLY A 217 8.51 6.25 11.35
N ILE A 218 7.75 7.32 11.59
CA ILE A 218 6.92 8.01 10.60
C ILE A 218 7.39 9.46 10.54
N PHE A 219 7.73 9.94 9.35
CA PHE A 219 8.12 11.33 9.11
C PHE A 219 7.18 11.97 8.10
N VAL A 220 7.11 13.30 8.09
CA VAL A 220 6.41 14.07 7.06
C VAL A 220 7.41 14.61 6.03
N LEU A 221 7.14 14.40 4.75
CA LEU A 221 7.97 14.81 3.62
C LEU A 221 8.02 16.32 3.51
N SER A 222 9.21 16.92 3.43
CA SER A 222 9.48 18.34 3.14
C SER A 222 8.68 18.83 1.92
N GLU A 223 8.30 20.11 1.86
CA GLU A 223 7.51 20.66 0.74
C GLU A 223 8.09 20.35 -0.65
N LYS A 224 9.42 20.44 -0.80
CA LYS A 224 10.15 20.13 -2.04
C LYS A 224 10.05 18.66 -2.50
N ASN A 225 9.67 17.76 -1.60
CA ASN A 225 9.57 16.31 -1.84
C ASN A 225 8.11 15.84 -1.86
N LEU A 226 7.13 16.75 -1.75
CA LEU A 226 5.72 16.38 -1.86
C LEU A 226 5.36 16.06 -3.31
N ASP A 227 4.74 14.90 -3.51
CA ASP A 227 4.20 14.50 -4.81
C ASP A 227 3.00 15.40 -5.18
N LYS A 228 2.84 15.72 -6.46
CA LYS A 228 1.66 16.41 -7.00
C LYS A 228 0.36 15.66 -6.69
N LYS A 229 0.38 14.33 -6.56
CA LYS A 229 -0.78 13.54 -6.12
C LYS A 229 -1.29 13.97 -4.75
N TRP A 230 -0.40 14.30 -3.80
CA TRP A 230 -0.79 14.86 -2.51
C TRP A 230 -1.53 16.19 -2.70
N ILE A 231 -0.95 17.09 -3.48
CA ILE A 231 -1.54 18.41 -3.76
C ILE A 231 -2.93 18.27 -4.39
N ASN A 232 -3.11 17.27 -5.27
CA ASN A 232 -4.36 17.00 -5.96
C ASN A 232 -5.48 16.47 -5.04
N CYS A 233 -5.19 16.07 -3.79
CA CYS A 233 -6.22 15.69 -2.81
C CYS A 233 -6.89 16.89 -2.14
N PHE A 234 -6.35 18.10 -2.29
CA PHE A 234 -6.84 19.32 -1.64
C PHE A 234 -7.35 20.34 -2.65
N TYR A 235 -8.17 21.29 -2.20
CA TYR A 235 -8.74 22.33 -3.05
C TYR A 235 -7.65 23.10 -3.82
N SER A 236 -6.61 23.53 -3.09
CA SER A 236 -5.49 24.31 -3.61
C SER A 236 -4.15 23.84 -3.04
N LYS A 237 -3.05 24.30 -3.65
CA LYS A 237 -1.69 24.02 -3.19
C LYS A 237 -1.46 24.55 -1.77
N GLU A 238 -2.01 25.72 -1.45
CA GLU A 238 -1.91 26.36 -0.15
C GLU A 238 -2.56 25.48 0.93
N GLN A 239 -3.75 24.93 0.66
CA GLN A 239 -4.40 24.00 1.59
C GLN A 239 -3.62 22.69 1.73
N ALA A 240 -3.01 22.19 0.65
CA ALA A 240 -2.16 21.00 0.71
C ALA A 240 -0.91 21.21 1.58
N LEU A 241 -0.30 22.40 1.54
CA LEU A 241 0.85 22.77 2.38
C LEU A 241 0.43 22.98 3.84
N GLN A 242 -0.70 23.66 4.07
CA GLN A 242 -1.30 23.80 5.40
C GLN A 242 -1.57 22.43 6.02
N ALA A 243 -2.21 21.52 5.28
CA ALA A 243 -2.53 20.18 5.74
C ALA A 243 -1.25 19.35 6.03
N ARG A 244 -0.21 19.49 5.22
CA ARG A 244 1.10 18.88 5.49
C ARG A 244 1.73 19.43 6.78
N GLN A 245 1.68 20.74 7.02
CA GLN A 245 2.17 21.32 8.29
C GLN A 245 1.38 20.80 9.50
N MET A 246 0.05 20.76 9.42
CA MET A 246 -0.80 20.19 10.48
C MET A 246 -0.45 18.72 10.77
N MET A 247 -0.16 17.94 9.72
CA MET A 247 0.30 16.56 9.87
C MET A 247 1.68 16.47 10.54
N GLU A 248 2.61 17.34 10.16
CA GLU A 248 3.94 17.39 10.78
C GLU A 248 3.86 17.76 12.26
N ASP A 249 3.05 18.75 12.60
CA ASP A 249 2.81 19.13 14.00
C ASP A 249 2.21 17.94 14.77
N ALA A 250 1.24 17.23 14.18
CA ALA A 250 0.66 16.05 14.80
C ALA A 250 1.71 14.95 15.03
N VAL A 251 2.57 14.67 14.05
CA VAL A 251 3.59 13.62 14.14
C VAL A 251 4.75 13.98 15.07
N THR A 252 5.15 15.26 15.15
CA THR A 252 6.38 15.68 15.85
C THR A 252 6.16 16.21 17.27
N THR A 253 5.01 16.84 17.55
CA THR A 253 4.78 17.48 18.86
C THR A 253 4.23 16.53 19.93
N LYS A 254 3.66 15.40 19.50
CA LYS A 254 3.02 14.42 20.37
C LYS A 254 3.92 13.20 20.55
N LYS A 255 3.83 12.55 21.72
CA LYS A 255 4.48 11.27 21.97
C LYS A 255 3.57 10.12 21.55
N TYR A 256 4.16 9.12 20.90
CA TYR A 256 3.49 7.91 20.45
C TYR A 256 4.19 6.69 21.01
N ASP A 257 3.39 5.71 21.42
CA ASP A 257 3.89 4.49 22.03
C ASP A 257 4.19 3.47 20.91
N TRP A 258 5.47 3.17 20.73
CA TRP A 258 5.92 2.14 19.82
C TRP A 258 6.05 0.82 20.58
N ASP A 259 5.23 -0.17 20.22
CA ASP A 259 5.32 -1.51 20.80
C ASP A 259 6.59 -2.22 20.30
N THR A 260 7.67 -2.11 21.07
CA THR A 260 8.96 -2.73 20.75
C THR A 260 8.95 -4.25 20.83
N THR A 261 7.89 -4.87 21.37
CA THR A 261 7.75 -6.33 21.45
C THR A 261 7.12 -6.93 20.19
N GLN A 262 6.36 -6.13 19.44
CA GLN A 262 5.79 -6.52 18.15
C GLN A 262 6.89 -6.61 17.09
N THR A 263 7.18 -7.79 16.56
CA THR A 263 8.23 -7.96 15.53
C THR A 263 7.77 -7.60 14.12
N ASN A 264 6.45 -7.61 13.86
CA ASN A 264 5.90 -7.19 12.58
C ASN A 264 5.81 -5.65 12.53
N TRP A 265 6.74 -5.04 11.77
CA TRP A 265 6.84 -3.59 11.64
C TRP A 265 5.60 -2.95 11.00
N LEU A 266 4.83 -3.69 10.20
CA LEU A 266 3.57 -3.22 9.62
C LEU A 266 2.51 -3.04 10.72
N LYS A 267 2.39 -4.01 11.63
CA LYS A 267 1.48 -3.93 12.80
C LYS A 267 1.91 -2.81 13.76
N GLN A 268 3.21 -2.66 14.01
CA GLN A 268 3.73 -1.52 14.79
C GLN A 268 3.32 -0.18 14.17
N THR A 269 3.53 -0.02 12.86
CA THR A 269 3.23 1.22 12.14
C THR A 269 1.73 1.52 12.15
N ALA A 270 0.88 0.52 11.91
CA ALA A 270 -0.57 0.66 12.00
C ALA A 270 -1.02 1.15 13.40
N ASN A 271 -0.49 0.56 14.47
CA ASN A 271 -0.81 0.96 15.84
C ASN A 271 -0.44 2.42 16.13
N VAL A 272 0.66 2.92 15.58
CA VAL A 272 1.07 4.32 15.74
C VAL A 272 0.18 5.25 14.90
N LEU A 273 -0.18 4.86 13.67
CA LEU A 273 -1.13 5.62 12.85
C LEU A 273 -2.47 5.78 13.54
N LYS A 274 -2.98 4.72 14.18
CA LYS A 274 -4.18 4.79 15.01
C LYS A 274 -4.05 5.83 16.14
N GLN A 275 -2.92 5.84 16.85
CA GLN A 275 -2.67 6.84 17.89
C GLN A 275 -2.59 8.27 17.32
N ILE A 276 -2.00 8.46 16.14
CA ILE A 276 -1.98 9.77 15.46
C ILE A 276 -3.41 10.20 15.17
N HIS A 277 -4.22 9.34 14.56
CA HIS A 277 -5.63 9.58 14.27
C HIS A 277 -6.41 10.00 15.52
N ASP A 278 -6.28 9.26 16.61
CA ASP A 278 -7.04 9.47 17.84
C ASP A 278 -6.62 10.74 18.59
N LYS A 279 -5.34 11.12 18.48
CA LYS A 279 -4.81 12.32 19.14
C LYS A 279 -4.97 13.58 18.31
N MET A 280 -5.27 13.49 17.01
CA MET A 280 -5.49 14.65 16.13
C MET A 280 -6.72 15.43 16.59
#